data_AF-A0A7Z9Q007-F1
#
_entry.id   AF-A0A7Z9Q007-F1
#
_cell.length_a   1.000
_cell.length_b   1.000
_cell.length_c   1.000
_cell.angle_alpha   90.00
_cell.angle_beta   90.00
_cell.angle_gamma   90.00
#
_symmetry.space_group_name_H-M   'P 1'
#
loop_
_entity.id
_entity.type
_entity.pdbx_description
1 polymer ?
#
loop_
_entity_poly.entity_id
_entity_poly.type
_entity_poly.pdbx_seq_one_letter_code
_entity_poly.pdbx_strand_id
1 'polypeptide(L)'
;GAVLSSSLGLEATLQAILRLALEVTDAEYGIFRLLDDSGKDLVTAAVEGKNLEKPLIQALPREGKHVTGWVATHRESLLIGDLTLPPWNEYYFPLDRDLEMRSELAVPLLGTSGRLEGVLNLESPQVRAFNIDDQLLLETFAGQAVVAIQQARLLDALQEIAEGVLEMPCEQLLKRLVDITRHLINATGVELETTDRVFREGAPVGRKAQASLDGLGHLTAYLEEPGEWERKVVACLAHHAVLALRNERRSS
;
A
#
# COMPACT_ATOMS: atom_id res chain seq x y z
N GLY A 1 18.76 7.89 -5.60
CA GLY A 1 18.34 9.25 -5.17
C GLY A 1 16.84 9.45 -5.20
N ALA A 2 16.17 8.95 -6.25
CA ALA A 2 14.74 9.17 -6.49
C ALA A 2 13.80 8.23 -5.68
N VAL A 3 14.17 6.96 -5.44
CA VAL A 3 13.43 6.03 -4.55
C VAL A 3 13.33 6.55 -3.10
N LEU A 4 14.35 7.28 -2.66
CA LEU A 4 14.30 8.02 -1.38
C LEU A 4 13.34 9.21 -1.48
N SER A 5 13.29 9.90 -2.62
CA SER A 5 12.43 11.08 -2.81
C SER A 5 10.93 10.74 -2.86
N SER A 6 10.55 9.61 -3.45
CA SER A 6 9.17 9.11 -3.49
C SER A 6 8.72 8.61 -2.12
N SER A 7 9.58 7.88 -1.41
CA SER A 7 9.35 7.44 -0.04
C SER A 7 9.19 8.63 0.91
N LEU A 8 10.06 9.64 0.80
CA LEU A 8 9.96 10.91 1.54
C LEU A 8 8.70 11.69 1.17
N GLY A 9 8.28 11.66 -0.10
CA GLY A 9 7.04 12.29 -0.56
C GLY A 9 5.79 11.59 -0.02
N LEU A 10 5.79 10.25 0.03
CA LEU A 10 4.69 9.47 0.60
C LEU A 10 4.57 9.71 2.10
N GLU A 11 5.68 9.66 2.84
CA GLU A 11 5.70 9.93 4.28
C GLU A 11 5.12 11.32 4.58
N ALA A 12 5.57 12.36 3.87
CA ALA A 12 5.05 13.72 4.04
C ALA A 12 3.54 13.81 3.72
N THR A 13 3.07 13.09 2.70
CA THR A 13 1.64 13.05 2.33
C THR A 13 0.81 12.38 3.40
N LEU A 14 1.26 11.23 3.92
CA LEU A 14 0.58 10.51 5.00
C LEU A 14 0.57 11.34 6.28
N GLN A 15 1.66 12.02 6.62
CA GLN A 15 1.71 12.95 7.76
C GLN A 15 0.68 14.08 7.60
N ALA A 16 0.56 14.67 6.40
CA ALA A 16 -0.43 15.73 6.16
C ALA A 16 -1.88 15.22 6.31
N ILE A 17 -2.18 14.04 5.77
CA ILE A 17 -3.50 13.40 5.95
C ILE A 17 -3.76 13.13 7.44
N LEU A 18 -2.77 12.61 8.16
CA LEU A 18 -2.90 12.27 9.57
C LEU A 18 -3.17 13.50 10.43
N ARG A 19 -2.47 14.61 10.18
CA ARG A 19 -2.72 15.90 10.87
C ARG A 19 -4.15 16.38 10.68
N LEU A 20 -4.65 16.36 9.44
CA LEU A 20 -6.03 16.74 9.15
C LEU A 20 -7.03 15.80 9.85
N ALA A 21 -6.75 14.50 9.88
CA ALA A 21 -7.60 13.54 10.59
C ALA A 21 -7.65 13.82 12.10
N LEU A 22 -6.52 14.15 12.73
CA LEU A 22 -6.47 14.54 14.15
C LEU A 22 -7.22 15.86 14.40
N GLU A 23 -7.04 16.86 13.54
CA GLU A 23 -7.69 18.16 13.68
C GLU A 23 -9.21 18.09 13.58
N VAL A 24 -9.76 17.20 12.74
CA VAL A 24 -11.22 17.13 12.53
C VAL A 24 -11.91 16.18 13.50
N THR A 25 -11.19 15.17 14.03
CA THR A 25 -11.75 14.20 15.00
C THR A 25 -11.40 14.52 16.45
N ASP A 26 -10.64 15.59 16.71
CA ASP A 26 -10.06 15.93 18.01
C ASP A 26 -9.21 14.79 18.65
N ALA A 27 -8.69 13.87 17.82
CA ALA A 27 -7.81 12.79 18.28
C ALA A 27 -6.48 13.35 18.81
N GLU A 28 -5.94 12.71 19.84
CA GLU A 28 -4.67 13.15 20.46
C GLU A 28 -3.45 12.45 19.87
N TYR A 29 -3.67 11.28 19.28
CA TYR A 29 -2.65 10.47 18.64
C TYR A 29 -3.20 9.81 17.37
N GLY A 30 -2.34 9.65 16.37
CA GLY A 30 -2.65 8.80 15.24
C GLY A 30 -1.41 8.20 14.61
N ILE A 31 -1.64 7.13 13.85
CA ILE A 31 -0.59 6.37 13.19
C ILE A 31 -1.11 5.74 11.89
N PHE A 32 -0.28 5.83 10.85
CA PHE A 32 -0.38 5.00 9.67
C PHE A 32 0.58 3.81 9.80
N ARG A 33 0.05 2.59 9.67
CA ARG A 33 0.86 1.38 9.49
C ARG A 33 0.58 0.79 8.11
N LEU A 34 1.61 0.71 7.27
CA LEU A 34 1.49 0.10 5.94
C LEU A 34 1.90 -1.36 5.98
N LEU A 35 1.24 -2.17 5.17
CA LEU A 35 1.63 -3.55 4.97
C LEU A 35 2.93 -3.59 4.17
N ASP A 36 3.90 -4.35 4.66
CA ASP A 36 5.17 -4.59 3.97
C ASP A 36 4.99 -5.43 2.70
N ASP A 37 6.03 -5.48 1.87
CA ASP A 37 5.99 -6.21 0.60
C ASP A 37 5.82 -7.73 0.79
N SER A 38 6.20 -8.27 1.96
CA SER A 38 5.98 -9.69 2.28
C SER A 38 4.54 -10.00 2.70
N GLY A 39 3.74 -8.97 3.00
CA GLY A 39 2.37 -9.11 3.47
C GLY A 39 2.26 -9.60 4.92
N LYS A 40 3.35 -9.57 5.70
CA LYS A 40 3.43 -10.18 7.03
C LYS A 40 3.39 -9.16 8.14
N ASP A 41 3.93 -7.97 7.92
CA ASP A 41 4.14 -6.97 8.96
C ASP A 41 3.49 -5.62 8.60
N LEU A 42 2.96 -4.96 9.61
CA LEU A 42 2.43 -3.61 9.58
C LEU A 42 3.52 -2.64 10.08
N VAL A 43 4.15 -1.96 9.14
CA VAL A 43 5.29 -1.06 9.35
C VAL A 43 4.80 0.37 9.51
N THR A 44 5.27 1.06 10.54
CA THR A 44 4.93 2.46 10.79
C THR A 44 5.43 3.36 9.67
N ALA A 45 4.53 4.07 9.02
CA ALA A 45 4.84 4.96 7.90
C ALA A 45 4.65 6.45 8.24
N ALA A 46 3.75 6.79 9.16
CA ALA A 46 3.60 8.13 9.69
C ALA A 46 2.99 8.07 11.09
N VAL A 47 3.36 9.02 11.94
CA VAL A 47 2.77 9.24 13.26
C VAL A 47 2.52 10.71 13.47
N GLU A 48 1.53 11.04 14.29
CA GLU A 48 1.27 12.41 14.75
C GLU A 48 0.65 12.35 16.15
N GLY A 49 1.00 13.31 17.00
CA GLY A 49 0.51 13.36 18.37
C GLY A 49 1.41 14.20 19.28
N LYS A 50 0.86 14.65 20.40
CA LYS A 50 1.60 15.48 21.36
C LYS A 50 2.66 14.64 22.09
N ASN A 51 3.83 15.24 22.34
CA ASN A 51 4.92 14.67 23.14
C ASN A 51 5.53 13.34 22.62
N LEU A 52 5.44 13.03 21.33
CA LEU A 52 6.11 11.88 20.74
C LEU A 52 7.57 12.17 20.41
N GLU A 53 8.51 11.42 20.98
CA GLU A 53 9.89 11.42 20.49
C GLU A 53 10.12 10.49 19.27
N LYS A 54 9.19 9.55 19.02
CA LYS A 54 8.96 8.67 17.84
C LYS A 54 8.15 7.46 18.30
N PRO A 55 7.47 6.71 17.41
CA PRO A 55 6.80 5.47 17.82
C PRO A 55 7.85 4.49 18.35
N LEU A 56 7.62 3.94 19.54
CA LEU A 56 8.52 2.96 20.15
C LEU A 56 8.62 1.66 19.32
N ILE A 57 7.60 1.38 18.49
CA ILE A 57 7.49 0.18 17.67
C ILE A 57 7.40 0.50 16.18
N GLN A 58 8.42 0.08 15.46
CA GLN A 58 8.53 0.25 14.01
C GLN A 58 7.67 -0.72 13.20
N ALA A 59 7.49 -1.96 13.66
CA ALA A 59 6.74 -2.99 12.94
C ALA A 59 6.02 -3.94 13.91
N LEU A 60 4.83 -4.40 13.51
CA LEU A 60 4.03 -5.38 14.23
C LEU A 60 3.51 -6.45 13.26
N PRO A 61 3.36 -7.72 13.68
CA PRO A 61 2.77 -8.75 12.83
C PRO A 61 1.34 -8.38 12.41
N ARG A 62 1.01 -8.58 11.13
CA ARG A 62 -0.34 -8.33 10.56
C ARG A 62 -1.43 -9.09 11.30
N GLU A 63 -1.17 -10.34 11.68
CA GLU A 63 -2.11 -11.20 12.41
C GLU A 63 -1.85 -11.19 13.92
N GLY A 64 -1.16 -10.16 14.41
CA GLY A 64 -0.84 -10.00 15.83
C GLY A 64 -2.06 -9.64 16.66
N LYS A 65 -1.98 -9.92 17.98
CA LYS A 65 -2.99 -9.56 18.96
C LYS A 65 -2.88 -8.09 19.36
N HIS A 66 -3.25 -7.21 18.43
CA HIS A 66 -3.35 -5.76 18.62
C HIS A 66 -4.45 -5.20 17.70
N VAL A 67 -4.94 -3.99 17.98
CA VAL A 67 -6.10 -3.41 17.27
C VAL A 67 -5.84 -3.29 15.76
N THR A 68 -4.68 -2.77 15.35
CA THR A 68 -4.35 -2.66 13.92
C THR A 68 -4.25 -4.03 13.23
N GLY A 69 -3.84 -5.08 13.95
CA GLY A 69 -3.79 -6.45 13.44
C GLY A 69 -5.18 -7.06 13.29
N TRP A 70 -6.09 -6.75 14.22
CA TRP A 70 -7.50 -7.12 14.09
C TRP A 70 -8.12 -6.50 12.83
N VAL A 71 -7.95 -5.19 12.64
CA VAL A 71 -8.45 -4.48 11.45
C VAL A 71 -7.82 -5.01 10.16
N ALA A 72 -6.51 -5.25 10.15
CA ALA A 72 -5.82 -5.83 8.99
C ALA A 72 -6.28 -7.25 8.65
N THR A 73 -6.67 -8.03 9.67
CA THR A 73 -7.14 -9.41 9.50
C THR A 73 -8.57 -9.46 8.97
N HIS A 74 -9.47 -8.68 9.59
CA HIS A 74 -10.89 -8.70 9.25
C HIS A 74 -11.24 -7.75 8.09
N ARG A 75 -10.38 -6.77 7.79
CA ARG A 75 -10.60 -5.71 6.80
C ARG A 75 -11.87 -4.90 7.09
N GLU A 76 -12.14 -4.70 8.38
CA GLU A 76 -13.30 -3.97 8.88
C GLU A 76 -12.83 -2.84 9.81
N SER A 77 -13.50 -1.69 9.72
CA SER A 77 -13.29 -0.58 10.63
C SER A 77 -13.71 -0.94 12.05
N LEU A 78 -13.01 -0.40 13.05
CA LEU A 78 -13.24 -0.69 14.45
C LEU A 78 -13.30 0.59 15.27
N LEU A 79 -14.42 0.77 15.99
CA LEU A 79 -14.69 1.90 16.87
C LEU A 79 -14.76 1.39 18.32
N ILE A 80 -13.70 1.63 19.10
CA ILE A 80 -13.57 1.17 20.48
C ILE A 80 -13.83 2.32 21.45
N GLY A 81 -14.91 2.21 22.23
CA GLY A 81 -15.28 3.22 23.21
C GLY A 81 -14.51 3.17 24.54
N ASP A 82 -13.99 2.01 24.93
CA ASP A 82 -13.11 1.85 26.10
C ASP A 82 -12.14 0.67 25.92
N LEU A 83 -10.85 0.96 25.74
CA LEU A 83 -9.77 -0.01 25.60
C LEU A 83 -9.53 -0.83 26.86
N THR A 84 -10.02 -0.41 28.02
CA THR A 84 -9.85 -1.14 29.29
C THR A 84 -10.86 -2.26 29.49
N LEU A 85 -11.87 -2.35 28.62
CA LEU A 85 -12.93 -3.35 28.69
C LEU A 85 -12.65 -4.55 27.77
N PRO A 86 -13.01 -5.78 28.18
CA PRO A 86 -12.95 -6.93 27.28
C PRO A 86 -13.84 -6.79 26.04
N PRO A 87 -13.43 -7.31 24.87
CA PRO A 87 -12.16 -8.02 24.65
C PRO A 87 -10.96 -7.09 24.39
N TRP A 88 -11.17 -5.77 24.29
CA TRP A 88 -10.18 -4.81 23.80
C TRP A 88 -8.98 -4.61 24.72
N ASN A 89 -9.16 -4.81 26.02
CA ASN A 89 -8.05 -4.80 26.99
C ASN A 89 -6.96 -5.84 26.70
N GLU A 90 -7.27 -6.90 25.95
CA GLU A 90 -6.29 -7.89 25.52
C GLU A 90 -5.61 -7.55 24.19
N TYR A 91 -6.17 -6.59 23.43
CA TYR A 91 -5.63 -6.08 22.16
C TYR A 91 -4.95 -4.71 22.33
N TYR A 92 -5.21 -4.03 23.44
CA TYR A 92 -4.58 -2.76 23.74
C TYR A 92 -3.09 -2.98 23.97
N PHE A 93 -2.29 -2.33 23.13
CA PHE A 93 -0.84 -2.33 23.22
C PHE A 93 -0.39 -0.87 23.37
N PRO A 94 -0.04 -0.40 24.59
CA PRO A 94 0.37 0.98 24.78
C PRO A 94 1.64 1.25 23.96
N LEU A 95 1.55 2.20 23.03
CA LEU A 95 2.67 2.59 22.17
C LEU A 95 3.76 3.38 22.91
N ASP A 96 3.37 4.02 24.02
CA ASP A 96 4.24 4.68 24.98
C ASP A 96 3.79 4.29 26.40
N ARG A 97 4.75 4.06 27.32
CA ARG A 97 4.44 3.72 28.71
C ARG A 97 3.80 4.89 29.47
N ASP A 98 4.05 6.11 29.02
CA ASP A 98 3.55 7.32 29.65
C ASP A 98 2.23 7.83 29.02
N LEU A 99 1.75 7.18 27.94
CA LEU A 99 0.49 7.49 27.29
C LEU A 99 -0.51 6.33 27.47
N GLU A 100 -1.50 6.53 28.33
CA GLU A 100 -2.63 5.61 28.47
C GLU A 100 -3.80 6.08 27.60
N MET A 101 -4.03 5.37 26.50
CA MET A 101 -5.19 5.59 25.63
C MET A 101 -6.40 4.80 26.14
N ARG A 102 -7.58 5.40 25.98
CA ARG A 102 -8.86 4.88 26.46
C ARG A 102 -9.84 4.60 25.35
N SER A 103 -9.77 5.27 24.21
CA SER A 103 -10.56 4.91 23.04
C SER A 103 -9.70 4.92 21.78
N GLU A 104 -10.15 4.17 20.78
CA GLU A 104 -9.40 3.93 19.55
C GLU A 104 -10.36 3.80 18.37
N LEU A 105 -10.00 4.40 17.25
CA LEU A 105 -10.71 4.31 15.99
C LEU A 105 -9.72 3.90 14.90
N ALA A 106 -9.90 2.71 14.37
CA ALA A 106 -9.02 2.11 13.38
C ALA A 106 -9.78 1.76 12.10
N VAL A 107 -9.24 2.12 10.94
CA VAL A 107 -9.85 1.83 9.63
C VAL A 107 -8.83 1.18 8.68
N PRO A 108 -9.26 0.21 7.85
CA PRO A 108 -8.36 -0.42 6.90
C PRO A 108 -8.12 0.49 5.70
N LEU A 109 -6.90 0.45 5.17
CA LEU A 109 -6.56 1.09 3.90
C LEU A 109 -6.83 0.10 2.77
N LEU A 110 -8.00 0.17 2.14
CA LEU A 110 -8.42 -0.78 1.11
C LEU A 110 -8.38 -0.15 -0.29
N GLY A 111 -7.68 -0.81 -1.21
CA GLY A 111 -7.78 -0.53 -2.64
C GLY A 111 -9.15 -0.91 -3.21
N THR A 112 -9.46 -0.44 -4.42
CA THR A 112 -10.73 -0.73 -5.11
C THR A 112 -10.99 -2.22 -5.32
N SER A 113 -9.93 -3.02 -5.42
CA SER A 113 -9.97 -4.49 -5.53
C SER A 113 -10.09 -5.21 -4.17
N GLY A 114 -10.23 -4.47 -3.07
CA GLY A 114 -10.25 -5.01 -1.70
C GLY A 114 -8.87 -5.38 -1.16
N ARG A 115 -7.78 -5.01 -1.86
CA ARG A 115 -6.40 -5.20 -1.41
C ARG A 115 -6.12 -4.34 -0.18
N LEU A 116 -5.54 -4.94 0.86
CA LEU A 116 -5.11 -4.23 2.06
C LEU A 116 -3.75 -3.55 1.83
N GLU A 117 -3.72 -2.23 1.97
CA GLU A 117 -2.50 -1.41 1.94
C GLU A 117 -1.90 -1.18 3.34
N GLY A 118 -2.73 -1.31 4.38
CA GLY A 118 -2.35 -0.99 5.76
C GLY A 118 -3.56 -0.60 6.62
N VAL A 119 -3.31 0.12 7.69
CA VAL A 119 -4.30 0.59 8.67
C VAL A 119 -4.00 2.04 9.05
N LEU A 120 -5.04 2.86 9.14
CA LEU A 120 -5.03 4.17 9.76
C LEU A 120 -5.70 4.06 11.12
N ASN A 121 -5.00 4.49 12.17
CA ASN A 121 -5.46 4.39 13.54
C ASN A 121 -5.40 5.74 14.25
N LEU A 122 -6.43 6.06 15.02
CA LEU A 122 -6.53 7.21 15.91
C LEU A 122 -6.78 6.75 17.35
N GLU A 123 -6.14 7.39 18.30
CA GLU A 123 -6.24 7.05 19.72
C GLU A 123 -6.51 8.31 20.57
N SER A 124 -7.21 8.13 21.69
CA SER A 124 -7.52 9.19 22.63
C SER A 124 -7.47 8.69 24.08
N PRO A 125 -6.97 9.49 25.05
CA PRO A 125 -7.03 9.17 26.48
C PRO A 125 -8.43 9.32 27.08
N GLN A 126 -9.40 9.80 26.30
CA GLN A 126 -10.80 9.91 26.72
C GLN A 126 -11.59 8.66 26.31
N VAL A 127 -12.53 8.23 27.15
CA VAL A 127 -13.48 7.17 26.75
C VAL A 127 -14.49 7.72 25.77
N ARG A 128 -14.85 6.92 24.76
CA ARG A 128 -15.84 7.27 23.72
C ARG A 128 -15.54 8.62 23.07
N ALA A 129 -14.26 8.90 22.77
CA ALA A 129 -13.87 10.12 22.08
C ALA A 129 -14.41 10.17 20.65
N PHE A 130 -14.52 8.99 20.02
CA PHE A 130 -14.93 8.84 18.63
C PHE A 130 -16.37 8.33 18.50
N ASN A 131 -17.02 8.71 17.41
CA ASN A 131 -18.35 8.28 17.03
C ASN A 131 -18.38 7.78 15.57
N ILE A 132 -19.57 7.47 15.05
CA ILE A 132 -19.74 6.92 13.70
C ILE A 132 -19.41 7.92 12.58
N ASP A 133 -19.64 9.21 12.80
CA ASP A 133 -19.30 10.26 11.84
C ASP A 133 -17.78 10.41 11.72
N ASP A 134 -17.05 10.28 12.85
CA ASP A 134 -15.58 10.23 12.85
C ASP A 134 -15.06 9.02 12.07
N GLN A 135 -15.71 7.86 12.22
CA GLN A 135 -15.37 6.66 11.44
C GLN A 135 -15.53 6.89 9.93
N LEU A 136 -16.66 7.44 9.50
CA LEU A 136 -16.93 7.72 8.08
C LEU A 136 -15.93 8.74 7.50
N LEU A 137 -15.57 9.73 8.29
CA LEU A 137 -14.54 10.69 7.91
C LEU A 137 -13.16 10.03 7.81
N LEU A 138 -12.80 9.17 8.77
CA LEU A 138 -11.52 8.48 8.77
C LEU A 138 -11.40 7.49 7.60
N GLU A 139 -12.49 6.80 7.24
CA GLU A 139 -12.59 5.98 6.04
C GLU A 139 -12.38 6.81 4.76
N THR A 140 -12.84 8.07 4.74
CA THR A 140 -12.59 9.00 3.62
C THR A 140 -11.10 9.35 3.51
N PHE A 141 -10.44 9.66 4.62
CA PHE A 141 -8.99 9.90 4.65
C PHE A 141 -8.19 8.65 4.28
N ALA A 142 -8.64 7.47 4.72
CA ALA A 142 -8.05 6.19 4.34
C ALA A 142 -8.09 5.98 2.82
N GLY A 143 -9.21 6.31 2.16
CA GLY A 143 -9.33 6.28 0.70
C GLY A 143 -8.33 7.21 -0.01
N GLN A 144 -8.11 8.41 0.51
CA GLN A 144 -7.10 9.34 -0.03
C GLN A 144 -5.68 8.82 0.16
N ALA A 145 -5.37 8.24 1.32
CA ALA A 145 -4.09 7.65 1.62
C ALA A 145 -3.78 6.46 0.70
N VAL A 146 -4.75 5.59 0.43
CA VAL A 146 -4.61 4.47 -0.53
C VAL A 146 -4.17 4.96 -1.91
N VAL A 147 -4.77 6.04 -2.42
CA VAL A 147 -4.40 6.62 -3.72
C VAL A 147 -2.94 7.11 -3.71
N ALA A 148 -2.52 7.80 -2.64
CA ALA A 148 -1.14 8.29 -2.52
C ALA A 148 -0.13 7.13 -2.44
N ILE A 149 -0.44 6.07 -1.67
CA ILE A 149 0.40 4.87 -1.55
C ILE A 149 0.57 4.18 -2.91
N GLN A 150 -0.54 4.00 -3.63
CA GLN A 150 -0.52 3.40 -4.96
C GLN A 150 0.35 4.23 -5.92
N GLN A 151 0.13 5.55 -5.97
CA GLN A 151 0.93 6.45 -6.82
C GLN A 151 2.43 6.38 -6.52
N ALA A 152 2.81 6.39 -5.24
CA ALA A 152 4.21 6.29 -4.84
C ALA A 152 4.84 4.97 -5.31
N ARG A 153 4.16 3.84 -5.09
CA ARG A 153 4.66 2.52 -5.52
C ARG A 153 4.80 2.38 -7.04
N LEU A 154 3.86 2.92 -7.82
CA LEU A 154 4.01 2.94 -9.27
C LEU A 154 5.16 3.83 -9.71
N LEU A 155 5.34 5.01 -9.09
CA LEU A 155 6.47 5.86 -9.40
C LEU A 155 7.81 5.15 -9.13
N ASP A 156 7.93 4.44 -8.01
CA ASP A 156 9.11 3.64 -7.68
C ASP A 156 9.38 2.55 -8.72
N ALA A 157 8.35 1.79 -9.08
CA ALA A 157 8.44 0.76 -10.11
C ALA A 157 8.90 1.33 -11.46
N LEU A 158 8.37 2.49 -11.87
CA LEU A 158 8.74 3.13 -13.13
C LEU A 158 10.19 3.62 -13.11
N GLN A 159 10.65 4.17 -11.98
CA GLN A 159 12.05 4.60 -11.83
C GLN A 159 13.00 3.40 -11.91
N GLU A 160 12.70 2.33 -11.19
CA GLU A 160 13.51 1.11 -11.22
C GLU A 160 13.63 0.54 -12.64
N ILE A 161 12.53 0.50 -13.38
CA ILE A 161 12.52 0.01 -14.77
C ILE A 161 13.31 0.97 -15.67
N ALA A 162 13.13 2.28 -15.52
CA ALA A 162 13.81 3.28 -16.34
C ALA A 162 15.34 3.25 -16.14
N GLU A 163 15.81 3.12 -14.90
CA GLU A 163 17.24 2.94 -14.58
C GLU A 163 17.76 1.64 -15.20
N GLY A 164 16.97 0.56 -15.11
CA GLY A 164 17.32 -0.72 -15.70
C GLY A 164 17.51 -0.71 -17.22
N VAL A 165 16.78 0.12 -17.98
CA VAL A 165 16.92 0.22 -19.46
C VAL A 165 18.36 0.49 -19.90
N LEU A 166 19.14 1.23 -19.11
CA LEU A 166 20.51 1.59 -19.45
C LEU A 166 21.55 0.59 -18.92
N GLU A 167 21.22 -0.11 -17.83
CA GLU A 167 22.20 -0.85 -17.03
C GLU A 167 22.12 -2.37 -17.18
N MET A 168 20.99 -2.92 -17.66
CA MET A 168 20.80 -4.37 -17.80
C MET A 168 20.40 -4.80 -19.22
N PRO A 169 20.70 -6.05 -19.61
CA PRO A 169 20.23 -6.60 -20.88
C PRO A 169 18.70 -6.55 -20.99
N CYS A 170 18.17 -6.29 -22.19
CA CYS A 170 16.73 -6.17 -22.46
C CYS A 170 15.93 -7.34 -21.88
N GLU A 171 16.41 -8.58 -22.07
CA GLU A 171 15.76 -9.78 -21.54
C GLU A 171 15.61 -9.77 -20.01
N GLN A 172 16.65 -9.35 -19.30
CA GLN A 172 16.64 -9.27 -17.85
C GLN A 172 15.68 -8.17 -17.37
N LEU A 173 15.62 -7.05 -18.09
CA LEU A 173 14.68 -5.98 -17.80
C LEU A 173 13.23 -6.40 -18.01
N LEU A 174 12.92 -7.10 -19.11
CA LEU A 174 11.56 -7.58 -19.37
C LEU A 174 11.11 -8.57 -18.31
N LYS A 175 12.00 -9.47 -17.87
CA LYS A 175 11.71 -10.36 -16.73
C LYS A 175 11.46 -9.56 -15.46
N ARG A 176 12.31 -8.57 -15.16
CA ARG A 176 12.14 -7.71 -13.98
C ARG A 176 10.83 -6.94 -14.01
N LEU A 177 10.40 -6.47 -15.18
CA LEU A 177 9.13 -5.78 -15.38
C LEU A 177 7.93 -6.71 -15.09
N VAL A 178 7.98 -7.97 -15.55
CA VAL A 178 6.97 -8.99 -15.22
C VAL A 178 6.90 -9.21 -13.71
N ASP A 179 8.06 -9.33 -13.06
CA ASP A 179 8.16 -9.51 -11.61
C ASP A 179 7.55 -8.30 -10.88
N ILE A 180 7.98 -7.07 -11.21
CA ILE A 180 7.46 -5.83 -10.61
C ILE A 180 5.95 -5.71 -10.82
N THR A 181 5.46 -5.97 -12.04
CA THR A 181 4.03 -5.93 -12.34
C THR A 181 3.28 -6.88 -11.41
N ARG A 182 3.76 -8.13 -11.28
CA ARG A 182 3.10 -9.13 -10.43
C ARG A 182 2.99 -8.66 -8.99
N HIS A 183 4.07 -8.14 -8.41
CA HIS A 183 4.10 -7.71 -7.01
C HIS A 183 3.27 -6.45 -6.78
N LEU A 184 3.40 -5.45 -7.66
CA LEU A 184 2.75 -4.14 -7.51
C LEU A 184 1.23 -4.23 -7.43
N ILE A 185 0.64 -5.14 -8.21
CA ILE A 185 -0.82 -5.37 -8.24
C ILE A 185 -1.24 -6.72 -7.65
N ASN A 186 -0.33 -7.43 -6.98
CA ASN A 186 -0.54 -8.76 -6.39
C ASN A 186 -1.27 -9.73 -7.36
N ALA A 187 -0.85 -9.74 -8.62
CA ALA A 187 -1.45 -10.59 -9.63
C ALA A 187 -1.14 -12.07 -9.36
N THR A 188 -2.11 -12.95 -9.61
CA THR A 188 -1.93 -14.40 -9.49
C THR A 188 -0.90 -14.90 -10.50
N GLY A 189 -0.82 -14.24 -11.65
CA GLY A 189 0.17 -14.43 -12.69
C GLY A 189 0.31 -13.20 -13.59
N VAL A 190 1.48 -13.04 -14.18
CA VAL A 190 1.74 -12.03 -15.21
C VAL A 190 2.46 -12.70 -16.38
N GLU A 191 2.06 -12.33 -17.59
CA GLU A 191 2.64 -12.79 -18.84
C GLU A 191 2.97 -11.61 -19.74
N LEU A 192 4.21 -11.53 -20.19
CA LEU A 192 4.65 -10.65 -21.25
C LEU A 192 4.99 -11.51 -22.46
N GLU A 193 4.14 -11.44 -23.47
CA GLU A 193 4.34 -12.08 -24.77
C GLU A 193 4.88 -11.04 -25.75
N THR A 194 5.94 -11.38 -26.45
CA THR A 194 6.52 -10.61 -27.56
C THR A 194 6.50 -11.45 -28.83
N THR A 195 6.88 -10.87 -29.96
CA THR A 195 7.00 -11.61 -31.24
C THR A 195 7.87 -12.85 -31.14
N ASP A 196 8.91 -12.82 -30.31
CA ASP A 196 9.95 -13.86 -30.32
C ASP A 196 10.11 -14.57 -28.98
N ARG A 197 9.48 -14.07 -27.91
CA ARG A 197 9.71 -14.52 -26.52
C ARG A 197 8.46 -14.40 -25.67
N VAL A 198 8.34 -15.26 -24.67
CA VAL A 198 7.30 -15.19 -23.63
C VAL A 198 7.96 -15.23 -22.26
N PHE A 199 7.64 -14.27 -21.42
CA PHE A 199 8.03 -14.22 -20.02
C PHE A 199 6.77 -14.41 -19.18
N ARG A 200 6.81 -15.32 -18.22
CA ARG A 200 5.67 -15.61 -17.36
C ARG A 200 6.12 -15.81 -15.92
N GLU A 201 5.42 -15.17 -14.99
CA GLU A 201 5.61 -15.37 -13.57
C GLU A 201 4.28 -15.73 -12.88
N GLY A 202 4.28 -16.89 -12.22
CA GLY A 202 3.16 -17.55 -11.55
C GLY A 202 1.93 -17.91 -12.40
N ALA A 203 0.76 -18.02 -11.75
CA ALA A 203 -0.39 -18.75 -12.26
C ALA A 203 -1.35 -17.86 -13.07
N PRO A 204 -1.60 -18.14 -14.37
CA PRO A 204 -2.50 -17.35 -15.21
C PRO A 204 -3.98 -17.65 -14.91
N VAL A 205 -4.43 -17.32 -13.70
CA VAL A 205 -5.77 -17.65 -13.18
C VAL A 205 -6.52 -16.37 -12.82
N GLY A 206 -7.74 -16.24 -13.32
CA GLY A 206 -8.62 -15.09 -13.05
C GLY A 206 -8.93 -14.29 -14.31
N ARG A 207 -9.47 -13.10 -14.11
CA ARG A 207 -9.74 -12.12 -15.16
C ARG A 207 -8.45 -11.44 -15.61
N LYS A 208 -8.42 -11.07 -16.89
CA LYS A 208 -7.26 -10.43 -17.52
C LYS A 208 -7.36 -8.90 -17.44
N ALA A 209 -6.29 -8.26 -17.00
CA ALA A 209 -5.95 -6.88 -17.33
C ALA A 209 -4.80 -6.93 -18.34
N GLN A 210 -5.03 -6.46 -19.57
CA GLN A 210 -4.08 -6.62 -20.67
C GLN A 210 -3.86 -5.29 -21.39
N ALA A 211 -2.62 -5.04 -21.79
CA ALA A 211 -2.23 -3.91 -22.62
C ALA A 211 -1.40 -4.38 -23.83
N SER A 212 -1.57 -3.69 -24.97
CA SER A 212 -0.82 -3.93 -26.21
C SER A 212 0.56 -3.29 -26.15
N LEU A 213 1.56 -3.96 -26.74
CA LEU A 213 2.92 -3.44 -26.91
C LEU A 213 3.14 -2.85 -28.32
N ASP A 214 2.20 -2.04 -28.81
CA ASP A 214 2.25 -1.43 -30.15
C ASP A 214 2.54 -2.43 -31.30
N GLY A 215 1.92 -3.61 -31.24
CA GLY A 215 2.13 -4.69 -32.23
C GLY A 215 3.40 -5.52 -32.02
N LEU A 216 4.16 -5.26 -30.95
CA LEU A 216 5.30 -6.09 -30.53
C LEU A 216 4.88 -7.26 -29.64
N GLY A 217 3.62 -7.30 -29.18
CA GLY A 217 3.09 -8.31 -28.27
C GLY A 217 2.10 -7.73 -27.24
N HIS A 218 1.99 -8.37 -26.08
CA HIS A 218 1.07 -8.01 -25.01
C HIS A 218 1.65 -8.22 -23.61
N LEU A 219 1.30 -7.34 -22.67
CA LEU A 219 1.47 -7.56 -21.24
C LEU A 219 0.11 -7.87 -20.63
N THR A 220 -0.03 -9.01 -19.96
CA THR A 220 -1.26 -9.50 -19.35
C THR A 220 -1.04 -9.83 -17.88
N ALA A 221 -1.80 -9.22 -16.99
CA ALA A 221 -1.89 -9.60 -15.59
C ALA A 221 -3.20 -10.32 -15.31
N TYR A 222 -3.15 -11.33 -14.44
CA TYR A 222 -4.28 -12.16 -14.05
C TYR A 222 -4.66 -11.87 -12.60
N LEU A 223 -5.91 -11.49 -12.38
CA LEU A 223 -6.45 -10.98 -11.11
C LEU A 223 -7.86 -11.54 -10.91
N GLU A 224 -8.34 -11.62 -9.67
CA GLU A 224 -9.74 -12.00 -9.41
C GLU A 224 -10.71 -11.00 -10.05
N GLU A 225 -10.54 -9.71 -9.71
CA GLU A 225 -11.33 -8.61 -10.26
C GLU A 225 -10.46 -7.36 -10.51
N PRO A 226 -9.95 -7.15 -11.75
CA PRO A 226 -9.11 -6.00 -12.06
C PRO A 226 -9.90 -4.69 -12.09
N GLY A 227 -9.56 -3.78 -11.18
CA GLY A 227 -10.09 -2.43 -11.10
C GLY A 227 -9.38 -1.44 -12.03
N GLU A 228 -9.63 -0.15 -11.81
CA GLU A 228 -9.03 0.92 -12.61
C GLU A 228 -7.53 1.05 -12.36
N TRP A 229 -7.11 0.95 -11.10
CA TRP A 229 -5.70 0.99 -10.68
C TRP A 229 -4.88 -0.09 -11.38
N GLU A 230 -5.31 -1.35 -11.32
CA GLU A 230 -4.54 -2.47 -11.88
C GLU A 230 -4.41 -2.35 -13.41
N ARG A 231 -5.46 -1.88 -14.09
CA ARG A 231 -5.41 -1.63 -15.55
C ARG A 231 -4.45 -0.51 -15.91
N LYS A 232 -4.42 0.58 -15.12
CA LYS A 232 -3.46 1.68 -15.31
C LYS A 232 -2.03 1.19 -15.12
N VAL A 233 -1.75 0.40 -14.10
CA VAL A 233 -0.42 -0.19 -13.87
C VAL A 233 0.02 -1.03 -15.08
N VAL A 234 -0.82 -1.96 -15.54
CA VAL A 234 -0.50 -2.81 -16.70
C VAL A 234 -0.23 -1.97 -17.94
N ALA A 235 -1.04 -0.93 -18.21
CA ALA A 235 -0.83 -0.05 -19.35
C ALA A 235 0.48 0.76 -19.26
N CYS A 236 0.80 1.31 -18.08
CA CYS A 236 2.02 2.07 -17.87
C CYS A 236 3.29 1.21 -18.00
N LEU A 237 3.27 -0.02 -17.45
CA LEU A 237 4.39 -0.94 -17.54
C LEU A 237 4.56 -1.51 -18.95
N ALA A 238 3.45 -1.78 -19.66
CA ALA A 238 3.48 -2.14 -21.08
C ALA A 238 4.19 -1.08 -21.94
N HIS A 239 3.95 0.21 -21.67
CA HIS A 239 4.65 1.29 -22.37
C HIS A 239 6.18 1.20 -22.18
N HIS A 240 6.66 0.91 -20.98
CA HIS A 240 8.09 0.79 -20.72
C HIS A 240 8.71 -0.46 -21.36
N ALA A 241 7.96 -1.56 -21.43
CA ALA A 241 8.38 -2.74 -22.21
C ALA A 241 8.57 -2.39 -23.70
N VAL A 242 7.69 -1.57 -24.29
CA VAL A 242 7.86 -1.09 -25.68
C VAL A 242 9.16 -0.31 -25.85
N LEU A 243 9.49 0.57 -24.89
CA LEU A 243 10.73 1.35 -24.95
C LEU A 243 11.98 0.45 -24.90
N ALA A 244 11.99 -0.54 -24.01
CA ALA A 244 13.08 -1.51 -23.90
C ALA A 244 13.28 -2.29 -25.21
N LEU A 245 12.20 -2.85 -25.77
CA LEU A 245 12.24 -3.62 -27.03
C LEU A 245 12.69 -2.78 -28.22
N ARG A 246 12.27 -1.51 -28.29
CA ARG A 246 12.69 -0.59 -29.37
C ARG A 246 14.17 -0.23 -29.26
N ASN A 247 14.69 -0.06 -28.04
CA ASN A 247 16.11 0.22 -27.83
C ASN A 247 16.99 -0.97 -28.22
N GLU A 248 16.62 -2.20 -27.86
CA GLU A 248 17.35 -3.42 -28.26
C GLU A 248 17.50 -3.53 -29.79
N ARG A 249 16.41 -3.28 -30.53
CA ARG A 249 16.41 -3.30 -32.00
C ARG A 249 17.26 -2.21 -32.65
N ARG A 250 17.54 -1.10 -31.96
CA ARG A 250 18.42 -0.03 -32.47
C ARG A 250 19.90 -0.31 -32.22
N SER A 251 20.20 -1.13 -31.22
CA SER A 251 21.56 -1.50 -30.81
C SER A 251 22.06 -2.79 -31.46
N SER A 252 21.18 -3.54 -32.15
CA SER A 252 21.48 -4.76 -32.90
C SER A 252 21.73 -4.45 -34.38
#